data_AF-V5F1E9-F1
#
_entry.id   AF-V5F1E9-F1
#
_cell.length_a   1.000
_cell.length_b   1.000
_cell.length_c   1.000
_cell.angle_alpha   90.00
_cell.angle_beta   90.00
_cell.angle_gamma   90.00
#
_symmetry.space_group_name_H-M   'P 1'
#
loop_
_entity.id
_entity.type
_entity.pdbx_description
1 polymer ?
#
loop_
_entity_poly.entity_id
_entity_poly.type
_entity_poly.pdbx_seq_one_letter_code
_entity_poly.pdbx_strand_id
1 'polypeptide(L)'
;MSASTATLPRRQSKLPLGLQPHHLTFALYFTSIVVIGTTYSVLYGTHLQNVRISSGATGDFPSTLPGAAVAPAPVQNTVEGSLNLGPIPPTILLPPHHALNYWANRKNIVNQLFVKKAWLWTTLAWGMQLFFLRLAPPRVDKKKDEDAVATEQATITSPVSISVLRYLVATSAWLLFANWFFGPPLSERILTATGAVCVPTGTGGGKVEEMYCRTRTPLASDHPALHSSGLTAKNVRAMWKGGHDISGHTFIMVLSSLLLLEDVAPYLAALLGRSLFGKSTAQASRTRWTGTAYAAVGVTLGLVGLWSWMLLNTAIYFHTPQEKVSGLVVGLAAWLVLPKGN
;
A
#
# COMPACT_ATOMS: atom_id res chain seq x y z
N MET A 1 38.61 -40.30 -28.89
CA MET A 1 37.46 -40.41 -27.96
C MET A 1 37.49 -39.20 -27.05
N SER A 2 36.64 -38.19 -27.31
CA SER A 2 36.52 -37.00 -26.46
C SER A 2 35.21 -37.12 -25.69
N ALA A 3 35.30 -37.25 -24.37
CA ALA A 3 34.14 -37.43 -23.50
C ALA A 3 33.40 -36.10 -23.31
N SER A 4 32.21 -35.98 -23.90
CA SER A 4 31.26 -34.91 -23.56
C SER A 4 30.78 -35.11 -22.12
N THR A 5 31.26 -34.26 -21.21
CA THR A 5 30.72 -34.13 -19.86
C THR A 5 29.34 -33.50 -19.92
N ALA A 6 28.31 -34.36 -19.91
CA ALA A 6 26.92 -33.96 -19.71
C ALA A 6 26.79 -33.26 -18.35
N THR A 7 26.61 -31.94 -18.37
CA THR A 7 26.33 -31.15 -17.16
C THR A 7 24.88 -31.42 -16.75
N LEU A 8 24.70 -32.27 -15.73
CA LEU A 8 23.40 -32.51 -15.11
C LEU A 8 22.75 -31.17 -14.68
N PRO A 9 21.46 -30.93 -15.00
CA PRO A 9 20.78 -29.72 -14.61
C PRO A 9 20.65 -29.68 -13.08
N ARG A 10 21.39 -28.74 -12.45
CA ARG A 10 21.35 -28.50 -11.01
C ARG A 10 19.93 -28.09 -10.63
N ARG A 11 19.20 -29.01 -9.97
CA ARG A 11 17.83 -28.85 -9.46
C ARG A 11 17.73 -27.54 -8.67
N GLN A 12 16.97 -26.57 -9.17
CA GLN A 12 16.68 -25.35 -8.42
C GLN A 12 15.95 -25.76 -7.13
N SER A 13 16.50 -25.40 -5.97
CA SER A 13 15.83 -25.58 -4.69
C SER A 13 14.61 -24.64 -4.68
N LYS A 14 13.43 -25.17 -4.97
CA LYS A 14 12.18 -24.46 -4.76
C LYS A 14 12.05 -24.19 -3.26
N LEU A 15 11.80 -22.95 -2.86
CA LEU A 15 11.46 -22.61 -1.48
C LEU A 15 10.10 -23.24 -1.13
N PRO A 16 9.76 -23.41 0.16
CA PRO A 16 8.41 -23.84 0.55
C PRO A 16 7.34 -22.95 -0.12
N LEU A 17 6.16 -23.51 -0.38
CA LEU A 17 5.05 -22.84 -1.11
C LEU A 17 5.33 -22.52 -2.59
N GLY A 18 6.38 -23.07 -3.20
CA GLY A 18 6.67 -22.86 -4.62
C GLY A 18 7.29 -21.48 -4.93
N LEU A 19 7.76 -20.76 -3.91
CA LEU A 19 8.40 -19.46 -4.05
C LEU A 19 9.77 -19.59 -4.74
N GLN A 20 10.12 -18.58 -5.53
CA GLN A 20 11.44 -18.39 -6.12
C GLN A 20 12.20 -17.28 -5.37
N PRO A 21 13.55 -17.21 -5.43
CA PRO A 21 14.35 -16.23 -4.68
C PRO A 21 13.93 -14.77 -4.87
N HIS A 22 13.51 -14.38 -6.08
CA HIS A 22 13.06 -13.00 -6.35
C HIS A 22 11.79 -12.61 -5.58
N HIS A 23 10.93 -13.58 -5.23
CA HIS A 23 9.76 -13.32 -4.41
C HIS A 23 10.18 -12.83 -3.02
N LEU A 24 11.24 -13.43 -2.44
CA LEU A 24 11.79 -12.98 -1.18
C LEU A 24 12.38 -11.57 -1.30
N THR A 25 13.10 -11.29 -2.40
CA THR A 25 13.61 -9.94 -2.68
C THR A 25 12.50 -8.90 -2.72
N PHE A 26 11.39 -9.19 -3.41
CA PHE A 26 10.24 -8.28 -3.46
C PHE A 26 9.60 -8.07 -2.09
N ALA A 27 9.34 -9.15 -1.35
CA ALA A 27 8.76 -9.06 -0.01
C ALA A 27 9.65 -8.27 0.96
N LEU A 28 10.96 -8.53 0.95
CA LEU A 28 11.93 -7.81 1.77
C LEU A 28 12.04 -6.33 1.37
N TYR A 29 11.96 -6.01 0.08
CA TYR A 29 11.97 -4.63 -0.39
C TYR A 29 10.83 -3.81 0.22
N PHE A 30 9.58 -4.25 0.08
CA PHE A 30 8.44 -3.51 0.67
C PHE A 30 8.43 -3.55 2.19
N THR A 31 8.86 -4.66 2.79
CA THR A 31 9.01 -4.75 4.25
C THR A 31 10.02 -3.73 4.76
N SER A 32 11.17 -3.60 4.10
CA SER A 32 12.21 -2.63 4.48
C SER A 32 11.72 -1.19 4.37
N ILE A 33 10.93 -0.83 3.35
CA ILE A 33 10.32 0.51 3.24
C ILE A 33 9.45 0.82 4.46
N VAL A 34 8.56 -0.11 4.83
CA VAL A 34 7.65 0.07 5.98
C VAL A 34 8.44 0.14 7.28
N VAL A 35 9.44 -0.72 7.48
CA VAL A 35 10.29 -0.72 8.67
C VAL A 35 11.07 0.59 8.78
N ILE A 36 11.76 1.01 7.72
CA ILE A 36 12.55 2.26 7.70
C ILE A 36 11.65 3.47 8.00
N GLY A 37 10.51 3.59 7.30
CA GLY A 37 9.57 4.68 7.52
C GLY A 37 8.95 4.67 8.92
N THR A 38 8.64 3.48 9.46
CA THR A 38 8.09 3.34 10.81
C THR A 38 9.14 3.68 11.88
N THR A 39 10.38 3.22 11.73
CA THR A 39 11.49 3.58 12.60
C THR A 39 11.70 5.08 12.61
N TYR A 40 11.75 5.72 11.44
CA TYR A 40 11.79 7.18 11.35
C TYR A 40 10.60 7.81 12.09
N SER A 41 9.39 7.32 11.86
CA SER A 41 8.18 7.85 12.47
C SER A 41 8.17 7.76 14.00
N VAL A 42 8.78 6.69 14.55
CA VAL A 42 8.97 6.51 15.99
C VAL A 42 10.02 7.47 16.53
N LEU A 43 11.20 7.52 15.89
CA LEU A 43 12.32 8.38 16.31
C LEU A 43 11.97 9.86 16.31
N TYR A 44 11.21 10.32 15.32
CA TYR A 44 10.84 11.73 15.15
C TYR A 44 9.41 12.05 15.62
N GLY A 45 8.71 11.08 16.24
CA GLY A 45 7.40 11.31 16.86
C GLY A 45 6.24 11.63 15.90
N THR A 46 6.40 11.47 14.59
CA THR A 46 5.34 11.80 13.61
C THR A 46 4.09 10.91 13.76
N HIS A 47 4.22 9.73 14.38
CA HIS A 47 3.10 8.83 14.67
C HIS A 47 2.23 9.26 15.86
N LEU A 48 2.70 10.15 16.74
CA LEU A 48 2.05 10.43 18.03
C LEU A 48 0.62 10.92 17.87
N GLN A 49 0.35 11.74 16.86
CA GLN A 49 -1.00 12.22 16.58
C GLN A 49 -1.92 11.08 16.12
N ASN A 50 -1.41 10.11 15.35
CA ASN A 50 -2.18 8.94 14.94
C ASN A 50 -2.50 8.04 16.14
N VAL A 51 -1.55 7.88 17.07
CA VAL A 51 -1.78 7.13 18.33
C VAL A 51 -2.86 7.77 19.17
N ARG A 52 -2.89 9.10 19.29
CA ARG A 52 -3.96 9.81 20.03
C ARG A 52 -5.34 9.57 19.43
N ILE A 53 -5.43 9.51 18.09
CA ILE A 53 -6.71 9.25 17.40
C ILE A 53 -7.14 7.80 17.58
N SER A 54 -6.19 6.85 17.47
CA SER A 54 -6.45 5.40 17.60
C SER A 54 -6.66 4.93 19.04
N SER A 55 -6.09 5.60 20.05
CA SER A 55 -6.29 5.22 21.46
C SER A 55 -7.64 5.66 22.02
N GLY A 56 -8.36 6.55 21.32
CA GLY A 56 -9.63 7.11 21.80
C GLY A 56 -9.50 7.91 23.11
N ALA A 57 -8.29 8.16 23.59
CA ALA A 57 -8.05 8.82 24.87
C ALA A 57 -8.47 10.29 24.79
N THR A 58 -9.42 10.66 25.63
CA THR A 58 -9.86 12.05 25.87
C THR A 58 -9.06 12.74 26.98
N GLY A 59 -7.99 12.11 27.48
CA GLY A 59 -7.15 12.66 28.55
C GLY A 59 -5.85 13.26 28.02
N ASP A 60 -5.46 14.40 28.58
CA ASP A 60 -4.14 15.00 28.42
C ASP A 60 -3.06 14.01 28.84
N PHE A 61 -2.48 13.31 27.87
CA PHE A 61 -1.15 12.75 28.05
C PHE A 61 -0.19 13.93 28.22
N PRO A 62 0.68 13.95 29.25
CA PRO A 62 1.62 15.02 29.42
C PRO A 62 2.43 15.16 28.13
N SER A 63 2.30 16.32 27.50
CA SER A 63 3.13 16.75 26.38
C SER A 63 4.58 17.02 26.82
N THR A 64 4.89 16.75 28.08
CA THR A 64 6.19 16.91 28.70
C THR A 64 6.77 15.53 29.03
N LEU A 65 7.92 15.24 28.40
CA LEU A 65 8.94 14.40 29.04
C LEU A 65 9.17 14.91 30.49
N PRO A 66 9.53 14.04 31.45
CA PRO A 66 9.94 14.48 32.77
C PRO A 66 11.19 15.38 32.63
N GLY A 67 11.01 16.70 32.70
CA GLY A 67 12.11 17.66 32.58
C GLY A 67 11.79 19.09 32.12
N ALA A 68 10.59 19.40 31.62
CA ALA A 68 10.28 20.77 31.17
C ALA A 68 9.33 21.50 32.13
N ALA A 69 9.85 22.57 32.74
CA ALA A 69 9.15 23.44 33.69
C ALA A 69 7.94 24.16 33.08
N VAL A 70 6.94 24.38 33.93
CA VAL A 70 5.64 25.02 33.68
C VAL A 70 5.80 26.50 33.29
N ALA A 71 5.04 26.94 32.28
CA ALA A 71 4.68 28.35 32.10
C ALA A 71 3.17 28.46 31.80
N PRO A 72 2.49 29.51 32.30
CA PRO A 72 1.02 29.59 32.30
C PRO A 72 0.42 29.94 30.94
N ALA A 73 -0.77 29.41 30.66
CA ALA A 73 -1.50 29.57 29.41
C ALA A 73 -2.14 30.97 29.28
N PRO A 74 -2.13 31.61 28.10
CA PRO A 74 -3.05 32.68 27.77
C PRO A 74 -4.29 32.14 27.03
N VAL A 75 -5.43 32.69 27.41
CA VAL A 75 -6.77 32.53 26.81
C VAL A 75 -6.77 33.09 25.38
N GLN A 76 -7.34 32.37 24.41
CA GLN A 76 -7.70 32.98 23.12
C GLN A 76 -8.90 32.34 22.42
N ASN A 77 -9.72 33.24 21.90
CA ASN A 77 -11.08 33.09 21.39
C ASN A 77 -11.15 32.44 19.99
N THR A 78 -12.32 31.87 19.72
CA THR A 78 -12.82 31.32 18.45
C THR A 78 -12.75 32.27 17.25
N VAL A 79 -12.13 31.85 16.14
CA VAL A 79 -12.46 32.22 14.75
C VAL A 79 -12.14 31.04 13.81
N GLU A 80 -13.01 30.88 12.80
CA GLU A 80 -13.19 29.79 11.84
C GLU A 80 -11.97 29.41 10.96
N GLY A 81 -11.91 28.14 10.54
CA GLY A 81 -11.12 27.71 9.38
C GLY A 81 -10.54 26.30 9.44
N SER A 82 -11.35 25.28 9.13
CA SER A 82 -10.96 23.97 8.55
C SER A 82 -9.49 23.49 8.62
N LEU A 83 -8.92 23.33 9.81
CA LEU A 83 -7.63 22.65 10.05
C LEU A 83 -7.67 21.98 11.43
N ASN A 84 -8.37 20.85 11.56
CA ASN A 84 -8.30 20.03 12.77
C ASN A 84 -7.02 19.18 12.75
N LEU A 85 -5.88 19.82 13.02
CA LEU A 85 -4.80 19.22 13.79
C LEU A 85 -4.70 20.01 15.09
N GLY A 86 -4.76 19.31 16.23
CA GLY A 86 -4.58 19.95 17.53
C GLY A 86 -3.21 20.61 17.67
N PRO A 87 -3.03 21.48 18.68
CA PRO A 87 -1.77 22.19 18.89
C PRO A 87 -0.63 21.19 19.04
N ILE A 88 0.39 21.36 18.20
CA ILE A 88 1.64 20.59 18.24
C ILE A 88 2.43 21.07 19.47
N PRO A 89 3.00 20.17 20.30
CA PRO A 89 3.81 20.58 21.44
C PRO A 89 5.05 21.37 20.98
N PRO A 90 5.46 22.40 21.73
CA PRO A 90 6.61 23.23 21.41
C PRO A 90 7.89 22.49 21.77
N THR A 91 8.38 21.61 20.89
CA THR A 91 9.71 21.00 21.09
C THR A 91 10.54 20.89 19.83
N ILE A 92 10.21 21.64 18.79
CA ILE A 92 11.14 21.94 17.71
C ILE A 92 10.97 23.43 17.42
N LEU A 93 12.06 24.19 17.48
CA LEU A 93 12.14 25.58 17.02
C LEU A 93 11.86 25.64 15.51
N LEU A 94 10.59 25.49 15.16
CA LEU A 94 10.03 25.64 13.83
C LEU A 94 9.03 26.81 13.97
N PRO A 95 9.32 28.01 13.43
CA PRO A 95 8.45 29.18 13.53
C PRO A 95 6.98 28.89 13.16
N PRO A 96 6.02 29.72 13.63
CA PRO A 96 4.58 29.40 13.73
C PRO A 96 3.81 29.27 12.41
N HIS A 97 4.48 29.09 11.27
CA HIS A 97 3.88 28.96 9.94
C HIS A 97 4.47 27.85 9.07
N HIS A 98 5.08 26.81 9.64
CA HIS A 98 5.51 25.69 8.81
C HIS A 98 4.30 24.94 8.25
N ALA A 99 4.00 25.21 6.98
CA ALA A 99 3.20 24.36 6.14
C ALA A 99 3.64 22.90 6.35
N LEU A 100 2.69 22.01 6.63
CA LEU A 100 2.94 20.57 6.64
C LEU A 100 3.76 20.22 5.39
N ASN A 101 4.81 19.40 5.54
CA ASN A 101 5.56 18.85 4.41
C ASN A 101 4.54 18.41 3.34
N TYR A 102 4.77 18.73 2.07
CA TYR A 102 3.86 18.43 0.96
C TYR A 102 3.30 17.00 1.05
N TRP A 103 4.14 16.05 1.43
CA TRP A 103 3.79 14.64 1.57
C TRP A 103 3.00 14.29 2.84
N ALA A 104 3.14 15.07 3.91
CA ALA A 104 2.32 14.96 5.12
C ALA A 104 0.90 15.53 4.91
N ASN A 105 0.70 16.37 3.89
CA ASN A 105 -0.63 16.86 3.54
C ASN A 105 -1.41 15.81 2.75
N ARG A 106 -2.43 15.20 3.36
CA ARG A 106 -3.34 14.22 2.71
C ARG A 106 -4.08 14.75 1.47
N LYS A 107 -4.10 16.07 1.25
CA LYS A 107 -4.75 16.71 0.09
C LYS A 107 -3.78 17.00 -1.05
N ASN A 108 -2.51 16.57 -0.96
CA ASN A 108 -1.54 16.77 -2.03
C ASN A 108 -1.98 16.10 -3.34
N ILE A 109 -1.51 16.64 -4.47
CA ILE A 109 -1.98 16.26 -5.82
C ILE A 109 -1.71 14.79 -6.09
N VAL A 110 -0.53 14.28 -5.68
CA VAL A 110 -0.16 12.88 -5.86
C VAL A 110 -1.12 11.96 -5.10
N ASN A 111 -1.49 12.31 -3.87
CA ASN A 111 -2.44 11.55 -3.09
C ASN A 111 -3.84 11.54 -3.73
N GLN A 112 -4.29 12.69 -4.23
CA GLN A 112 -5.62 12.84 -4.82
C GLN A 112 -5.76 12.12 -6.17
N LEU A 113 -4.73 12.18 -7.01
CA LEU A 113 -4.77 11.62 -8.36
C LEU A 113 -4.34 10.16 -8.41
N PHE A 114 -3.31 9.77 -7.66
CA PHE A 114 -2.72 8.44 -7.74
C PHE A 114 -3.20 7.56 -6.60
N VAL A 115 -2.93 7.94 -5.36
CA VAL A 115 -3.14 7.05 -4.21
C VAL A 115 -4.61 6.71 -3.98
N LYS A 116 -5.50 7.71 -4.02
CA LYS A 116 -6.95 7.48 -3.92
C LYS A 116 -7.52 6.64 -5.06
N LYS A 117 -6.82 6.59 -6.20
CA LYS A 117 -7.19 5.82 -7.39
C LYS A 117 -6.18 4.69 -7.65
N ALA A 118 -5.49 4.19 -6.63
CA ALA A 118 -4.35 3.28 -6.81
C ALA A 118 -4.72 2.03 -7.60
N TRP A 119 -5.90 1.45 -7.34
CA TRP A 119 -6.36 0.26 -8.05
C TRP A 119 -6.64 0.51 -9.55
N LEU A 120 -7.14 1.69 -9.90
CA LEU A 120 -7.35 2.08 -11.31
C LEU A 120 -6.02 2.09 -12.06
N TRP A 121 -5.02 2.79 -11.52
CA TRP A 121 -3.68 2.86 -12.13
C TRP A 121 -3.00 1.50 -12.22
N THR A 122 -3.18 0.67 -11.19
CA THR A 122 -2.69 -0.72 -11.18
C THR A 122 -3.35 -1.56 -12.26
N THR A 123 -4.66 -1.41 -12.45
CA THR A 123 -5.42 -2.09 -13.51
C THR A 123 -4.96 -1.66 -14.91
N LEU A 124 -4.75 -0.36 -15.12
CA LEU A 124 -4.25 0.16 -16.39
C LEU A 124 -2.84 -0.36 -16.70
N ALA A 125 -1.94 -0.36 -15.71
CA ALA A 125 -0.59 -0.89 -15.86
C ALA A 125 -0.60 -2.40 -16.13
N TRP A 126 -1.41 -3.17 -15.40
CA TRP A 126 -1.60 -4.60 -15.64
C TRP A 126 -2.14 -4.88 -17.05
N GLY A 127 -3.17 -4.16 -17.49
CA GLY A 127 -3.74 -4.34 -18.83
C GLY A 127 -2.76 -4.00 -19.94
N MET A 128 -1.97 -2.93 -19.75
CA MET A 128 -0.88 -2.57 -20.66
C MET A 128 0.18 -3.68 -20.74
N GLN A 129 0.61 -4.23 -19.61
CA GLN A 129 1.56 -5.35 -19.59
C GLN A 129 0.98 -6.60 -20.24
N LEU A 130 -0.27 -6.96 -19.94
CA LEU A 130 -0.97 -8.09 -20.55
C LEU A 130 -0.95 -7.97 -22.07
N PHE A 131 -1.27 -6.79 -22.59
CA PHE A 131 -1.30 -6.52 -24.02
C PHE A 131 0.09 -6.59 -24.65
N PHE A 132 1.03 -5.76 -24.22
CA PHE A 132 2.34 -5.60 -24.88
C PHE A 132 3.34 -6.73 -24.59
N LEU A 133 3.17 -7.47 -23.50
CA LEU A 133 4.11 -8.53 -23.10
C LEU A 133 3.60 -9.93 -23.43
N ARG A 134 2.27 -10.16 -23.47
CA ARG A 134 1.69 -11.50 -23.59
C ARG A 134 0.78 -11.69 -24.81
N LEU A 135 -0.06 -10.71 -25.14
CA LEU A 135 -0.97 -10.81 -26.29
C LEU A 135 -0.34 -10.39 -27.62
N ALA A 136 0.62 -9.46 -27.57
CA ALA A 136 1.43 -9.04 -28.71
C ALA A 136 2.92 -9.38 -28.48
N PRO A 137 3.29 -10.68 -28.43
CA PRO A 137 4.67 -11.07 -28.13
C PRO A 137 5.64 -10.47 -29.17
N PRO A 138 6.85 -10.09 -28.75
CA PRO A 138 7.85 -9.51 -29.64
C PRO A 138 8.15 -10.50 -30.78
N ARG A 139 8.22 -9.99 -32.02
CA ARG A 139 8.68 -10.78 -33.17
C ARG A 139 10.12 -11.20 -32.89
N VAL A 140 10.31 -12.49 -32.67
CA VAL A 140 11.64 -13.09 -32.62
C VAL A 140 12.13 -13.12 -34.06
N ASP A 141 13.08 -12.25 -34.41
CA ASP A 141 13.88 -12.42 -35.61
C ASP A 141 14.72 -13.68 -35.43
N LYS A 142 14.11 -14.84 -35.73
CA LYS A 142 14.86 -16.09 -35.85
C LYS A 142 15.79 -15.89 -37.05
N LYS A 143 17.08 -15.68 -36.76
CA LYS A 143 18.11 -15.97 -37.76
C LYS A 143 17.87 -17.42 -38.18
N LYS A 144 17.66 -17.66 -39.48
CA LYS A 144 17.44 -18.97 -40.09
C LYS A 144 18.63 -19.87 -39.71
N ASP A 145 18.49 -20.62 -38.64
CA ASP A 145 19.26 -21.84 -38.40
C ASP A 145 18.21 -22.93 -38.21
N GLU A 146 18.20 -23.85 -39.18
CA GLU A 146 17.32 -25.01 -39.23
C GLU A 146 17.58 -25.94 -38.04
N ASP A 147 16.54 -26.71 -37.70
CA ASP A 147 16.56 -27.85 -36.76
C ASP A 147 16.67 -27.55 -35.26
N ALA A 148 15.60 -26.97 -34.73
CA ALA A 148 15.15 -27.36 -33.39
C ALA A 148 13.62 -27.38 -33.38
N VAL A 149 13.06 -28.58 -33.54
CA VAL A 149 11.70 -28.92 -33.10
C VAL A 149 11.70 -28.74 -31.58
N ALA A 150 11.48 -27.50 -31.14
CA ALA A 150 11.13 -27.22 -29.77
C ALA A 150 9.77 -27.88 -29.55
N THR A 151 9.81 -29.05 -28.93
CA THR A 151 8.64 -29.72 -28.41
C THR A 151 7.98 -28.74 -27.44
N GLU A 152 6.95 -28.03 -27.89
CA GLU A 152 6.03 -27.31 -27.02
C GLU A 152 5.44 -28.37 -26.10
N GLN A 153 6.02 -28.53 -24.91
CA GLN A 153 5.37 -29.24 -23.85
C GLN A 153 4.11 -28.47 -23.50
N ALA A 154 3.01 -28.92 -24.10
CA ALA A 154 1.65 -28.67 -23.67
C ALA A 154 1.54 -29.00 -22.18
N THR A 155 1.67 -27.97 -21.34
CA THR A 155 1.22 -28.02 -19.96
C THR A 155 0.26 -26.86 -19.74
N ILE A 156 -0.95 -27.25 -19.38
CA ILE A 156 -2.19 -26.50 -19.26
C ILE A 156 -2.03 -25.31 -18.29
N THR A 157 -1.62 -24.14 -18.79
CA THR A 157 -1.99 -22.79 -18.31
C THR A 157 -1.23 -21.78 -19.18
N SER A 158 -1.92 -21.02 -20.03
CA SER A 158 -1.27 -19.96 -20.82
C SER A 158 -0.76 -18.85 -19.90
N PRO A 159 0.35 -18.16 -20.21
CA PRO A 159 0.88 -17.06 -19.39
C PRO A 159 -0.13 -15.91 -19.22
N VAL A 160 -1.07 -15.78 -20.17
CA VAL A 160 -2.23 -14.90 -20.10
C VAL A 160 -3.18 -15.33 -18.98
N SER A 161 -3.56 -16.62 -18.93
CA SER A 161 -4.48 -17.14 -17.93
C SER A 161 -3.96 -16.99 -16.49
N ILE A 162 -2.65 -17.16 -16.28
CA ILE A 162 -2.02 -16.97 -14.96
C ILE A 162 -2.08 -15.49 -14.56
N SER A 163 -1.72 -14.56 -15.45
CA SER A 163 -1.78 -13.12 -15.17
C SER A 163 -3.21 -12.65 -14.89
N VAL A 164 -4.20 -13.15 -15.65
CA VAL A 164 -5.62 -12.89 -15.39
C VAL A 164 -6.06 -13.45 -14.04
N LEU A 165 -5.68 -14.69 -13.71
CA LEU A 165 -6.03 -15.29 -12.43
C LEU A 165 -5.41 -14.51 -11.25
N ARG A 166 -4.15 -14.07 -11.36
CA ARG A 166 -3.52 -13.18 -10.37
C ARG A 166 -4.32 -11.89 -10.18
N TYR A 167 -4.69 -11.23 -11.28
CA TYR A 167 -5.46 -10.01 -11.23
C TYR A 167 -6.84 -10.23 -10.57
N LEU A 168 -7.53 -11.32 -10.89
CA LEU A 168 -8.82 -11.65 -10.29
C LEU A 168 -8.72 -11.93 -8.78
N VAL A 169 -7.72 -12.71 -8.35
CA VAL A 169 -7.48 -12.99 -6.93
C VAL A 169 -7.10 -11.71 -6.19
N ALA A 170 -6.22 -10.88 -6.75
CA ALA A 170 -5.83 -9.60 -6.17
C ALA A 170 -7.01 -8.62 -6.08
N THR A 171 -7.85 -8.54 -7.12
CA THR A 171 -9.08 -7.73 -7.13
C THR A 171 -10.03 -8.21 -6.05
N SER A 172 -10.21 -9.52 -5.91
CA SER A 172 -11.06 -10.11 -4.87
C SER A 172 -10.55 -9.77 -3.48
N ALA A 173 -9.24 -9.90 -3.23
CA ALA A 173 -8.62 -9.51 -1.96
C ALA A 173 -8.81 -8.02 -1.64
N TRP A 174 -8.62 -7.14 -2.62
CA TRP A 174 -8.86 -5.71 -2.47
C TRP A 174 -10.34 -5.39 -2.17
N LEU A 175 -11.27 -5.99 -2.91
CA LEU A 175 -12.71 -5.78 -2.70
C LEU A 175 -13.18 -6.30 -1.33
N LEU A 176 -12.69 -7.46 -0.90
CA LEU A 176 -12.99 -7.99 0.44
C LEU A 176 -12.49 -7.03 1.54
N PHE A 177 -11.28 -6.48 1.36
CA PHE A 177 -10.70 -5.55 2.32
C PHE A 177 -11.39 -4.18 2.35
N ALA A 178 -11.73 -3.63 1.18
CA ALA A 178 -12.16 -2.25 1.02
C ALA A 178 -13.69 -2.06 0.90
N ASN A 179 -14.43 -3.03 0.36
CA ASN A 179 -15.82 -2.84 -0.11
C ASN A 179 -16.81 -3.98 0.20
N TRP A 180 -16.42 -5.04 0.94
CA TRP A 180 -17.15 -6.32 1.08
C TRP A 180 -18.65 -6.29 0.73
N PHE A 181 -19.03 -7.02 -0.33
CA PHE A 181 -20.38 -7.26 -0.88
C PHE A 181 -21.54 -7.63 0.09
N PHE A 182 -21.30 -7.89 1.38
CA PHE A 182 -22.33 -8.29 2.36
C PHE A 182 -22.23 -7.50 3.68
N GLY A 183 -22.08 -6.17 3.56
CA GLY A 183 -22.13 -5.25 4.69
C GLY A 183 -20.84 -4.41 4.83
N PRO A 184 -20.41 -4.08 6.06
CA PRO A 184 -19.20 -3.29 6.26
C PRO A 184 -17.96 -4.01 5.70
N PRO A 185 -16.99 -3.27 5.16
CA PRO A 185 -15.73 -3.83 4.67
C PRO A 185 -14.95 -4.49 5.81
N LEU A 186 -14.07 -5.45 5.49
CA LEU A 186 -13.30 -6.18 6.49
C LEU A 186 -12.47 -5.24 7.39
N SER A 187 -11.89 -4.19 6.81
CA SER A 187 -11.17 -3.15 7.55
C SER A 187 -12.02 -2.49 8.63
N GLU A 188 -13.26 -2.13 8.31
CA GLU A 188 -14.20 -1.52 9.26
C GLU A 188 -14.68 -2.52 10.33
N ARG A 189 -14.88 -3.79 9.95
CA ARG A 189 -15.21 -4.86 10.92
C ARG A 189 -14.11 -5.04 11.95
N ILE A 190 -12.86 -5.02 11.52
CA ILE A 190 -11.70 -5.12 12.43
C ILE A 190 -11.62 -3.86 13.30
N LEU A 191 -11.81 -2.68 12.71
CA LEU A 191 -11.80 -1.41 13.42
C LEU A 191 -12.85 -1.37 14.55
N THR A 192 -14.09 -1.72 14.24
CA THR A 192 -15.20 -1.76 15.21
C THR A 192 -15.02 -2.89 16.24
N ALA A 193 -14.59 -4.08 15.82
CA ALA A 193 -14.32 -5.21 16.72
C ALA A 193 -13.18 -4.94 17.71
N THR A 194 -12.25 -4.04 17.36
CA THR A 194 -11.14 -3.62 18.24
C THR A 194 -11.48 -2.40 19.09
N GLY A 195 -12.75 -1.98 19.11
CA GLY A 195 -13.26 -0.98 20.05
C GLY A 195 -13.42 0.43 19.49
N ALA A 196 -13.39 0.62 18.17
CA ALA A 196 -13.69 1.93 17.58
C ALA A 196 -15.14 2.34 17.82
N VAL A 197 -15.34 3.63 18.10
CA VAL A 197 -16.65 4.25 18.28
C VAL A 197 -16.84 5.39 17.29
N CYS A 198 -18.05 5.49 16.74
CA CYS A 198 -18.41 6.59 15.85
C CYS A 198 -18.84 7.80 16.68
N VAL A 199 -18.15 8.93 16.52
CA VAL A 199 -18.38 10.16 17.28
C VAL A 199 -18.38 11.38 16.36
N PRO A 200 -19.06 12.49 16.72
CA PRO A 200 -19.03 13.70 15.93
C PRO A 200 -17.65 14.35 15.99
N THR A 201 -17.27 15.04 14.91
CA THR A 201 -16.04 15.81 14.82
C THR A 201 -16.18 17.07 15.69
N GLY A 202 -15.66 17.02 16.92
CA GLY A 202 -15.75 18.10 17.90
C GLY A 202 -15.49 17.57 19.32
N THR A 203 -15.38 18.47 20.29
CA THR A 203 -15.24 18.11 21.72
C THR A 203 -16.60 17.79 22.33
N GLY A 204 -16.72 16.65 23.01
CA GLY A 204 -17.85 16.37 23.92
C GLY A 204 -19.07 15.64 23.35
N GLY A 205 -19.05 15.24 22.08
CA GLY A 205 -20.18 14.53 21.46
C GLY A 205 -20.36 13.07 21.89
N GLY A 206 -21.63 12.68 22.08
CA GLY A 206 -22.02 11.30 22.36
C GLY A 206 -21.78 10.35 21.18
N LYS A 207 -21.97 9.05 21.41
CA LYS A 207 -21.90 8.03 20.36
C LYS A 207 -22.95 8.32 19.27
N VAL A 208 -22.55 8.17 18.02
CA VAL A 208 -23.39 8.31 16.82
C VAL A 208 -23.55 6.95 16.17
N GLU A 209 -24.65 6.74 15.46
CA GLU A 209 -24.85 5.54 14.66
C GLU A 209 -23.72 5.35 13.64
N GLU A 210 -23.23 4.12 13.51
CA GLU A 210 -22.06 3.79 12.67
C GLU A 210 -22.23 4.17 11.20
N MET A 211 -23.47 4.19 10.71
CA MET A 211 -23.80 4.53 9.32
C MET A 211 -23.35 5.95 8.94
N TYR A 212 -23.32 6.90 9.88
CA TYR A 212 -22.79 8.25 9.63
C TYR A 212 -21.29 8.24 9.39
N CYS A 213 -20.54 7.42 10.14
CA CYS A 213 -19.09 7.27 9.92
C CYS A 213 -18.79 6.53 8.61
N ARG A 214 -19.57 5.50 8.28
CA ARG A 214 -19.41 4.71 7.05
C ARG A 214 -19.71 5.52 5.79
N THR A 215 -20.86 6.19 5.75
CA THR A 215 -21.30 6.97 4.58
C THR A 215 -20.65 8.36 4.51
N ARG A 216 -19.97 8.77 5.59
CA ARG A 216 -19.42 10.12 5.78
C ARG A 216 -20.48 11.22 5.58
N THR A 217 -21.73 10.90 5.90
CA THR A 217 -22.83 11.86 5.87
C THR A 217 -22.62 12.93 6.96
N PRO A 218 -22.87 14.20 6.65
CA PRO A 218 -22.85 15.23 7.67
C PRO A 218 -24.01 15.00 8.64
N LEU A 219 -23.76 15.27 9.92
CA LEU A 219 -24.81 15.32 10.93
C LEU A 219 -25.59 16.62 10.74
N ALA A 220 -26.91 16.50 10.75
CA ALA A 220 -27.79 17.65 10.83
C ALA A 220 -27.61 18.37 12.17
N SER A 221 -27.84 19.68 12.20
CA SER A 221 -27.61 20.53 13.39
C SER A 221 -28.50 20.17 14.58
N ASP A 222 -29.60 19.47 14.33
CA ASP A 222 -30.59 18.99 15.29
C ASP A 222 -30.32 17.54 15.77
N HIS A 223 -29.20 16.95 15.37
CA HIS A 223 -28.89 15.56 15.74
C HIS A 223 -28.69 15.43 17.26
N PRO A 224 -29.34 14.44 17.94
CA PRO A 224 -29.30 14.30 19.39
C PRO A 224 -27.88 14.25 20.00
N ALA A 225 -26.94 13.61 19.31
CA ALA A 225 -25.54 13.53 19.75
C ALA A 225 -24.78 14.88 19.73
N LEU A 226 -25.30 15.91 19.06
CA LEU A 226 -24.75 17.27 19.06
C LEU A 226 -25.37 18.15 20.16
N HIS A 227 -26.63 17.90 20.51
CA HIS A 227 -27.35 18.64 21.56
C HIS A 227 -26.70 18.51 22.93
N SER A 228 -26.17 17.32 23.27
CA SER A 228 -25.47 17.09 24.54
C SER A 228 -24.15 17.87 24.66
N SER A 229 -23.66 18.46 23.57
CA SER A 229 -22.34 19.12 23.50
C SER A 229 -22.42 20.64 23.40
N GLY A 230 -23.63 21.22 23.32
CA GLY A 230 -23.82 22.66 23.08
C GLY A 230 -23.24 23.15 21.74
N LEU A 231 -22.91 22.24 20.82
CA LEU A 231 -22.27 22.56 19.54
C LEU A 231 -23.34 22.96 18.51
N THR A 232 -23.53 24.26 18.30
CA THR A 232 -24.29 24.82 17.17
C THR A 232 -23.42 24.93 15.91
N ALA A 233 -22.79 23.82 15.52
CA ALA A 233 -21.87 23.81 14.37
C ALA A 233 -22.58 23.33 13.09
N LYS A 234 -22.53 24.15 12.04
CA LYS A 234 -22.93 23.74 10.68
C LYS A 234 -21.87 22.80 10.11
N ASN A 235 -22.28 21.66 9.54
CA ASN A 235 -21.42 20.67 8.86
C ASN A 235 -20.53 19.79 9.77
N VAL A 236 -21.00 19.41 10.96
CA VAL A 236 -20.30 18.39 11.76
C VAL A 236 -20.35 17.04 11.04
N ARG A 237 -19.23 16.36 10.91
CA ARG A 237 -19.17 15.00 10.35
C ARG A 237 -18.91 13.99 11.45
N ALA A 238 -19.40 12.77 11.29
CA ALA A 238 -18.98 11.68 12.17
C ALA A 238 -17.59 11.17 11.75
N MET A 239 -16.81 10.74 12.73
CA MET A 239 -15.55 10.06 12.52
C MET A 239 -15.39 8.90 13.48
N TRP A 240 -14.70 7.85 13.03
CA TRP A 240 -14.23 6.79 13.88
C TRP A 240 -13.13 7.31 14.81
N LYS A 241 -13.25 7.01 16.11
CA LYS A 241 -12.19 7.19 17.11
C LYS A 241 -11.99 5.89 17.88
N GLY A 242 -10.77 5.62 18.30
CA GLY A 242 -10.46 4.35 18.93
C GLY A 242 -10.22 3.22 17.91
N GLY A 243 -9.88 2.04 18.43
CA GLY A 243 -9.71 0.82 17.65
C GLY A 243 -8.44 0.80 16.79
N HIS A 244 -8.29 -0.33 16.08
CA HIS A 244 -7.15 -0.62 15.21
C HIS A 244 -7.55 -0.45 13.74
N ASP A 245 -7.14 0.66 13.11
CA ASP A 245 -7.41 0.94 11.71
C ASP A 245 -6.30 0.41 10.81
N ILE A 246 -6.47 -0.81 10.27
CA ILE A 246 -5.48 -1.42 9.36
C ILE A 246 -5.17 -0.45 8.22
N SER A 247 -3.88 -0.13 8.02
CA SER A 247 -3.50 0.83 6.99
C SER A 247 -3.83 0.34 5.59
N GLY A 248 -4.96 0.80 5.05
CA GLY A 248 -5.41 0.48 3.70
C GLY A 248 -4.48 1.01 2.62
N HIS A 249 -3.76 2.09 2.91
CA HIS A 249 -2.74 2.66 2.03
C HIS A 249 -1.52 1.74 1.93
N THR A 250 -1.01 1.25 3.06
CA THR A 250 0.06 0.26 3.06
C THR A 250 -0.39 -1.02 2.33
N PHE A 251 -1.57 -1.53 2.67
CA PHE A 251 -2.14 -2.72 2.02
C PHE A 251 -2.20 -2.59 0.49
N ILE A 252 -2.84 -1.53 -0.03
CA ILE A 252 -3.07 -1.40 -1.47
C ILE A 252 -1.78 -1.16 -2.25
N MET A 253 -0.83 -0.40 -1.68
CA MET A 253 0.45 -0.11 -2.34
C MET A 253 1.31 -1.37 -2.43
N VAL A 254 1.36 -2.16 -1.36
CA VAL A 254 2.10 -3.44 -1.33
C VAL A 254 1.46 -4.44 -2.30
N LEU A 255 0.15 -4.66 -2.22
CA LEU A 255 -0.55 -5.59 -3.10
C LEU A 255 -0.41 -5.19 -4.58
N SER A 256 -0.61 -3.91 -4.90
CA SER A 256 -0.51 -3.40 -6.26
C SER A 256 0.89 -3.56 -6.82
N SER A 257 1.92 -3.20 -6.05
CA SER A 257 3.30 -3.29 -6.51
C SER A 257 3.73 -4.73 -6.72
N LEU A 258 3.38 -5.62 -5.79
CA LEU A 258 3.72 -7.04 -5.90
C LEU A 258 2.98 -7.73 -7.04
N LEU A 259 1.69 -7.43 -7.27
CA LEU A 259 0.95 -7.91 -8.43
C LEU A 259 1.65 -7.55 -9.74
N LEU A 260 2.05 -6.29 -9.91
CA LEU A 260 2.73 -5.83 -11.12
C LEU A 260 4.11 -6.47 -11.27
N LEU A 261 4.85 -6.62 -10.17
CA LEU A 261 6.18 -7.23 -10.17
C LEU A 261 6.16 -8.73 -10.51
N GLU A 262 5.14 -9.48 -10.10
CA GLU A 262 4.94 -10.89 -10.52
C GLU A 262 4.90 -11.03 -12.04
N ASP A 263 4.21 -10.10 -12.69
CA ASP A 263 3.99 -10.15 -14.13
C ASP A 263 5.19 -9.62 -14.94
N VAL A 264 6.06 -8.79 -14.36
CA VAL A 264 7.31 -8.34 -15.00
C VAL A 264 8.56 -9.10 -14.54
N ALA A 265 8.47 -10.02 -13.57
CA ALA A 265 9.63 -10.72 -13.01
C ALA A 265 10.52 -11.43 -14.07
N PRO A 266 9.99 -12.13 -15.09
CA PRO A 266 10.81 -12.72 -16.15
C PRO A 266 11.61 -11.68 -16.94
N TYR A 267 11.02 -10.50 -17.13
CA TYR A 267 11.62 -9.39 -17.83
C TYR A 267 12.72 -8.76 -16.96
N LEU A 268 12.47 -8.56 -15.68
CA LEU A 268 13.49 -8.08 -14.75
C LEU A 268 14.71 -8.99 -14.67
N ALA A 269 14.51 -10.32 -14.69
CA ALA A 269 15.60 -11.29 -14.71
C ALA A 269 16.47 -11.20 -15.97
N ALA A 270 15.89 -10.80 -17.11
CA ALA A 270 16.62 -10.57 -18.35
C ALA A 270 17.40 -9.25 -18.35
N LEU A 271 16.83 -8.19 -17.76
CA LEU A 271 17.40 -6.84 -17.69
C LEU A 271 18.49 -6.69 -16.62
N LEU A 272 18.24 -7.16 -15.39
CA LEU A 272 19.07 -6.92 -14.20
C LEU A 272 20.09 -8.04 -13.93
N GLY A 273 20.08 -9.10 -14.74
CA GLY A 273 21.06 -10.18 -14.68
C GLY A 273 20.96 -11.11 -13.46
N ARG A 274 21.84 -12.11 -13.43
CA ARG A 274 21.77 -13.33 -12.58
C ARG A 274 21.80 -13.10 -11.06
N SER A 275 22.24 -11.94 -10.58
CA SER A 275 22.55 -11.73 -9.15
C SER A 275 21.29 -11.63 -8.27
N LEU A 276 20.24 -10.94 -8.75
CA LEU A 276 19.03 -10.68 -7.96
C LEU A 276 17.87 -11.65 -8.22
N PHE A 277 17.86 -12.30 -9.38
CA PHE A 277 16.76 -13.14 -9.86
C PHE A 277 17.13 -14.62 -10.03
N GLY A 278 18.35 -15.01 -9.62
CA GLY A 278 18.89 -16.36 -9.84
C GLY A 278 19.42 -16.56 -11.27
N LYS A 279 19.80 -17.79 -11.63
CA LYS A 279 20.31 -18.08 -12.98
C LYS A 279 19.21 -17.86 -14.01
N SER A 280 19.24 -16.70 -14.69
CA SER A 280 18.53 -16.43 -15.93
C SER A 280 18.73 -17.61 -16.89
N THR A 281 17.62 -18.19 -17.35
CA THR A 281 17.63 -19.17 -18.45
C THR A 281 18.32 -18.50 -19.63
N ALA A 282 19.33 -19.16 -20.21
CA ALA A 282 20.12 -18.64 -21.35
C ALA A 282 19.28 -18.22 -22.58
N GLN A 283 17.99 -18.56 -22.58
CA GLN A 283 16.97 -18.17 -23.57
C GLN A 283 16.46 -16.73 -23.39
N ALA A 284 16.40 -16.21 -22.15
CA ALA A 284 15.95 -14.84 -21.86
C ALA A 284 16.95 -13.78 -22.34
N SER A 285 18.26 -14.10 -22.33
CA SER A 285 19.32 -13.20 -22.80
C SER A 285 19.43 -13.07 -24.33
N ARG A 286 18.72 -13.91 -25.11
CA ARG A 286 18.74 -13.88 -26.59
C ARG A 286 17.49 -13.27 -27.20
N THR A 287 16.47 -12.95 -26.40
CA THR A 287 15.20 -12.43 -26.92
C THR A 287 15.30 -10.91 -27.05
N ARG A 288 15.37 -10.40 -28.28
CA ARG A 288 15.33 -8.95 -28.53
C ARG A 288 13.89 -8.47 -28.34
N TRP A 289 13.63 -7.65 -27.32
CA TRP A 289 12.29 -7.12 -27.09
C TRP A 289 12.01 -5.92 -27.97
N THR A 290 10.73 -5.72 -28.30
CA THR A 290 10.26 -4.50 -28.98
C THR A 290 10.43 -3.29 -28.08
N GLY A 291 10.58 -2.09 -28.66
CA GLY A 291 10.60 -0.85 -27.89
C GLY A 291 9.35 -0.65 -27.02
N THR A 292 8.20 -1.16 -27.48
CA THR A 292 6.93 -1.15 -26.73
C THR A 292 6.96 -2.03 -25.48
N ALA A 293 7.62 -3.18 -25.52
CA ALA A 293 7.79 -4.05 -24.35
C ALA A 293 8.71 -3.40 -23.31
N TYR A 294 9.81 -2.77 -23.73
CA TYR A 294 10.65 -1.97 -22.83
C TYR A 294 9.88 -0.81 -22.20
N ALA A 295 9.09 -0.09 -22.99
CA ALA A 295 8.25 0.98 -22.48
C ALA A 295 7.21 0.47 -21.46
N ALA A 296 6.56 -0.66 -21.72
CA ALA A 296 5.57 -1.25 -20.80
C ALA A 296 6.20 -1.66 -19.46
N VAL A 297 7.39 -2.27 -19.49
CA VAL A 297 8.16 -2.59 -18.27
C VAL A 297 8.58 -1.31 -17.56
N GLY A 298 9.10 -0.32 -18.29
CA GLY A 298 9.52 0.97 -17.72
C GLY A 298 8.40 1.73 -17.02
N VAL A 299 7.23 1.84 -17.65
CA VAL A 299 6.03 2.47 -17.05
C VAL A 299 5.58 1.71 -15.81
N THR A 300 5.63 0.36 -15.85
CA THR A 300 5.29 -0.47 -14.69
C THR A 300 6.24 -0.21 -13.51
N LEU A 301 7.55 -0.15 -13.77
CA LEU A 301 8.54 0.14 -12.74
C LEU A 301 8.45 1.57 -12.22
N GLY A 302 8.12 2.53 -13.09
CA GLY A 302 7.82 3.90 -12.68
C GLY A 302 6.65 3.96 -11.71
N LEU A 303 5.57 3.21 -11.99
CA LEU A 303 4.41 3.13 -11.11
C LEU A 303 4.73 2.42 -9.78
N VAL A 304 5.49 1.32 -9.81
CA VAL A 304 5.98 0.65 -8.59
C VAL A 304 6.89 1.57 -7.78
N GLY A 305 7.74 2.37 -8.42
CA GLY A 305 8.56 3.38 -7.76
C GLY A 305 7.71 4.46 -7.09
N LEU A 306 6.66 4.93 -7.76
CA LEU A 306 5.69 5.86 -7.16
C LEU A 306 4.96 5.24 -5.95
N TRP A 307 4.53 3.99 -6.04
CA TRP A 307 3.94 3.26 -4.91
C TRP A 307 4.92 3.08 -3.76
N SER A 308 6.18 2.83 -4.05
CA SER A 308 7.25 2.69 -3.04
C SER A 308 7.48 4.01 -2.32
N TRP A 309 7.51 5.13 -3.05
CA TRP A 309 7.59 6.47 -2.47
C TRP A 309 6.37 6.82 -1.62
N MET A 310 5.16 6.55 -2.10
CA MET A 310 3.94 6.81 -1.35
C MET A 310 3.80 5.88 -0.13
N LEU A 311 4.28 4.65 -0.22
CA LEU A 311 4.37 3.71 0.91
C LEU A 311 5.33 4.23 1.98
N LEU A 312 6.49 4.76 1.60
CA LEU A 312 7.43 5.39 2.53
C LEU A 312 6.79 6.58 3.24
N ASN A 313 6.15 7.49 2.49
CA ASN A 313 5.47 8.64 3.09
C ASN A 313 4.29 8.23 4.00
N THR A 314 3.58 7.16 3.64
CA THR A 314 2.58 6.53 4.51
C THR A 314 3.20 6.06 5.81
N ALA A 315 4.32 5.31 5.73
CA ALA A 315 5.04 4.82 6.89
C ALA A 315 5.64 5.94 7.75
N ILE A 316 5.99 7.09 7.17
CA ILE A 316 6.51 8.24 7.90
C ILE A 316 5.40 9.05 8.59
N TYR A 317 4.31 9.42 7.91
CA TYR A 317 3.38 10.45 8.42
C TYR A 317 2.03 9.94 8.92
N PHE A 318 1.55 8.80 8.42
CA PHE A 318 0.16 8.37 8.60
C PHE A 318 0.11 7.05 9.38
N HIS A 319 -0.99 6.81 10.10
CA HIS A 319 -1.21 5.60 10.92
C HIS A 319 -0.24 5.40 12.09
N THR A 320 -0.64 4.54 13.02
CA THR A 320 0.24 4.04 14.09
C THR A 320 1.21 2.98 13.56
N PRO A 321 2.33 2.69 14.28
CA PRO A 321 3.24 1.60 13.90
C PRO A 321 2.52 0.24 13.72
N GLN A 322 1.59 -0.09 14.60
CA GLN A 322 0.84 -1.34 14.58
C GLN A 322 -0.07 -1.42 13.34
N GLU A 323 -0.76 -0.32 13.03
CA GLU A 323 -1.64 -0.22 11.86
C GLU A 323 -0.85 -0.38 10.54
N LYS A 324 0.35 0.21 10.45
CA LYS A 324 1.26 0.04 9.30
C LYS A 324 1.68 -1.42 9.14
N VAL A 325 2.10 -2.08 10.22
CA VAL A 325 2.51 -3.50 10.21
C VAL A 325 1.34 -4.38 9.78
N SER A 326 0.15 -4.16 10.33
CA SER A 326 -1.04 -4.95 9.94
C SER A 326 -1.38 -4.77 8.45
N GLY A 327 -1.28 -3.56 7.90
CA GLY A 327 -1.49 -3.31 6.47
C GLY A 327 -0.47 -4.04 5.60
N LEU A 328 0.80 -4.06 6.02
CA LEU A 328 1.86 -4.81 5.33
C LEU A 328 1.58 -6.32 5.35
N VAL A 329 1.22 -6.87 6.51
CA VAL A 329 0.92 -8.30 6.68
C VAL A 329 -0.26 -8.70 5.79
N VAL A 330 -1.35 -7.94 5.78
CA VAL A 330 -2.51 -8.22 4.92
C VAL A 330 -2.14 -8.12 3.45
N GLY A 331 -1.32 -7.14 3.06
CA GLY A 331 -0.85 -7.00 1.67
C GLY A 331 0.02 -8.17 1.21
N LEU A 332 0.96 -8.61 2.05
CA LEU A 332 1.80 -9.78 1.79
C LEU A 332 0.98 -11.07 1.77
N ALA A 333 0.03 -11.23 2.69
CA ALA A 333 -0.85 -12.40 2.72
C ALA A 333 -1.70 -12.50 1.45
N ALA A 334 -2.30 -11.38 1.00
CA ALA A 334 -3.05 -11.32 -0.25
C ALA A 334 -2.16 -11.66 -1.46
N TRP A 335 -0.91 -11.18 -1.47
CA TRP A 335 0.06 -11.50 -2.52
C TRP A 335 0.52 -12.98 -2.49
N LEU A 336 0.67 -13.59 -1.32
CA LEU A 336 1.07 -14.99 -1.18
C LEU A 336 0.04 -15.96 -1.77
N VAL A 337 -1.24 -15.60 -1.74
CA VAL A 337 -2.33 -16.38 -2.33
C VAL A 337 -2.36 -16.30 -3.86
N LEU A 338 -1.66 -15.34 -4.46
CA LEU A 338 -1.58 -15.23 -5.92
C LEU A 338 -0.86 -16.45 -6.52
N PRO A 339 -1.34 -16.98 -7.66
CA PRO A 339 -0.68 -18.08 -8.36
C PRO A 339 0.81 -17.78 -8.64
N LYS A 340 1.70 -18.60 -8.09
CA LYS A 340 3.14 -18.54 -8.33
C LYS A 340 3.50 -19.45 -9.49
N GLY A 341 4.25 -18.95 -10.47
CA GLY A 341 4.67 -19.71 -11.65
C GLY A 341 4.51 -18.89 -12.93
N ASN A 342 5.52 -18.95 -13.78
CA ASN A 342 5.47 -18.47 -15.17
C ASN A 342 5.87 -19.62 -16.07
#